data_AF-Q4CRK7-F1
#
_entry.id   AF-Q4CRK7-F1
#
_cell.length_a   1.000
_cell.length_b   1.000
_cell.length_c   1.000
_cell.angle_alpha   90.00
_cell.angle_beta   90.00
_cell.angle_gamma   90.00
#
_symmetry.space_group_name_H-M   'P 1'
#
loop_
_entity.id
_entity.type
_entity.pdbx_description
1 polymer ?
#
loop_
_entity_poly.entity_id
_entity_poly.type
_entity_poly.pdbx_seq_one_letter_code
_entity_poly.pdbx_strand_id
1 'polypeptide(L)'
;LSHSPRREICAGCPLPPITRRDADAQLTAEKLSLRELRSRCASRGLLTTGTKNVLLTRLRQHGVSQPTGPVPWSERDGEGQAEQPVESGECGGALPGRFMSTHEEQLEHSQRLRTPFRSPSTSRPSSPRPRDQPRIRRLVGTPQEFVAAPRQEAKREDRVGGSLAHVASEEKVSRYQWRILVDNRERIHGAHGRVIEAFTTAGVPTASCTLPCGDFMIGIDMPGDSCGSHASPPTARELDSLGATHSVPAAGECGDAPAQRLFSVVVERKTVKDLCASIATSRYYEQRRLLSVSPFRSVVWVVEGTTELLRPDERRRVLSACASLAAVPRFRVIRTRHLKDTVSWLRSLGVAHVTALANAARSGARPPQLADCATCLNVTARIKRALRARTTFARMLICVRGCSSGFATQLACKYGSFLQLWRRLRCCGREACDADMDVRRLSSTQRDVYVRLTEFLLAEEYC
;
A
#
# COMPACT_ATOMS: atom_id res chain seq x y z
N LEU A 1 35.48 -8.84 50.99
CA LEU A 1 35.14 -7.42 50.74
C LEU A 1 33.91 -7.42 49.83
N SER A 2 32.71 -7.66 50.37
CA SER A 2 31.70 -6.64 50.78
C SER A 2 31.11 -5.92 49.54
N HIS A 3 29.83 -5.97 49.16
CA HIS A 3 28.57 -6.07 49.90
C HIS A 3 27.44 -6.61 48.98
N SER A 4 26.50 -7.38 49.54
CA SER A 4 25.14 -7.57 49.01
C SER A 4 24.14 -6.76 49.86
N PRO A 5 23.10 -6.15 49.28
CA PRO A 5 22.00 -5.61 50.07
C PRO A 5 20.86 -6.64 50.20
N ARG A 6 20.52 -6.94 51.45
CA ARG A 6 19.25 -7.56 51.87
C ARG A 6 18.09 -6.64 51.51
N ARG A 7 17.01 -7.18 50.95
CA ARG A 7 15.68 -6.55 50.95
C ARG A 7 14.71 -7.41 51.75
N GLU A 8 14.06 -6.74 52.68
CA GLU A 8 13.09 -7.24 53.65
C GLU A 8 11.78 -7.67 52.98
N ILE A 9 11.18 -8.71 53.55
CA ILE A 9 9.89 -9.26 53.19
C ILE A 9 8.82 -8.52 54.02
N CYS A 10 7.96 -7.76 53.35
CA CYS A 10 6.72 -7.27 53.96
C CYS A 10 5.75 -8.44 54.15
N ALA A 11 5.47 -8.77 55.41
CA ALA A 11 4.35 -9.58 55.83
C ALA A 11 3.05 -8.75 55.79
N GLY A 12 1.94 -9.36 55.38
CA GLY A 12 0.60 -8.86 55.68
C GLY A 12 -0.23 -8.42 54.47
N CYS A 13 -0.79 -9.38 53.73
CA CYS A 13 -2.07 -9.21 53.04
C CYS A 13 -2.86 -10.52 53.18
N PRO A 14 -4.08 -10.49 53.74
CA PRO A 14 -4.88 -11.70 53.89
C PRO A 14 -5.39 -12.14 52.52
N LEU A 15 -5.15 -13.41 52.18
CA LEU A 15 -5.72 -14.04 50.99
C LEU A 15 -7.26 -13.98 51.07
N PRO A 16 -7.96 -13.69 49.96
CA PRO A 16 -9.41 -13.77 49.94
C PRO A 16 -9.85 -15.22 50.20
N PRO A 17 -11.03 -15.42 50.82
CA PRO A 17 -11.53 -16.75 51.12
C PRO A 17 -11.73 -17.53 49.81
N ILE A 18 -11.04 -18.67 49.70
CA ILE A 18 -11.23 -19.63 48.62
C ILE A 18 -12.68 -20.08 48.67
N THR A 19 -13.49 -19.61 47.73
CA THR A 19 -14.88 -20.07 47.62
C THR A 19 -14.87 -21.57 47.28
N ARG A 20 -15.81 -22.36 47.83
CA ARG A 20 -15.89 -23.82 47.59
C ARG A 20 -15.87 -24.19 46.09
N ARG A 21 -16.26 -23.26 45.21
CA ARG A 21 -16.23 -23.43 43.75
C ARG A 21 -14.80 -23.47 43.17
N ASP A 22 -13.84 -22.76 43.77
CA ASP A 22 -12.44 -22.77 43.33
C ASP A 22 -11.72 -24.06 43.77
N ALA A 23 -12.11 -24.64 44.91
CA ALA A 23 -11.53 -25.90 45.40
C ALA A 23 -11.87 -27.08 44.47
N ASP A 24 -13.11 -27.16 43.97
CA ASP A 24 -13.53 -28.20 43.02
C ASP A 24 -12.88 -28.02 41.63
N ALA A 25 -12.67 -26.77 41.20
CA ALA A 25 -11.92 -26.47 39.99
C ALA A 25 -10.42 -26.79 40.11
N GLN A 26 -9.83 -26.67 41.31
CA GLN A 26 -8.44 -27.02 41.59
C GLN A 26 -8.22 -28.54 41.60
N LEU A 27 -9.12 -29.30 42.23
CA LEU A 27 -9.07 -30.77 42.29
C LEU A 27 -9.24 -31.44 40.91
N THR A 28 -9.98 -30.81 40.00
CA THR A 28 -10.17 -31.33 38.65
C THR A 28 -8.96 -31.09 37.74
N ALA A 29 -8.18 -30.02 37.95
CA ALA A 29 -7.02 -29.72 37.13
C ALA A 29 -5.84 -30.69 37.37
N GLU A 30 -5.59 -31.10 38.61
CA GLU A 30 -4.48 -32.01 38.96
C GLU A 30 -4.66 -33.43 38.40
N LYS A 31 -5.92 -33.85 38.21
CA LYS A 31 -6.28 -35.13 37.61
C LYS A 31 -6.15 -35.18 36.09
N LEU A 32 -5.94 -34.04 35.42
CA LEU A 32 -5.83 -33.99 33.97
C LEU A 32 -4.54 -34.68 33.49
N SER A 33 -4.68 -35.42 32.40
CA SER A 33 -3.56 -35.91 31.60
C SER A 33 -2.76 -34.74 31.04
N LEU A 34 -1.47 -34.98 30.72
CA LEU A 34 -0.63 -33.96 30.09
C LEU A 34 -1.24 -33.47 28.77
N ARG A 35 -1.93 -34.36 28.03
CA ARG A 35 -2.63 -34.02 26.79
C ARG A 35 -3.77 -33.02 27.02
N GLU A 36 -4.57 -33.23 28.06
CA GLU A 36 -5.67 -32.33 28.41
C GLU A 36 -5.17 -30.98 28.92
N LEU A 37 -4.09 -30.97 29.71
CA LEU A 37 -3.45 -29.72 30.15
C LEU A 37 -2.98 -28.90 28.97
N ARG A 38 -2.29 -29.53 28.00
CA ARG A 38 -1.88 -28.87 26.75
C ARG A 38 -3.07 -28.32 25.97
N SER A 39 -4.14 -29.10 25.85
CA SER A 39 -5.37 -28.67 25.18
C SER A 39 -6.02 -27.46 25.87
N ARG A 40 -6.02 -27.42 27.21
CA ARG A 40 -6.55 -26.30 28.00
C ARG A 40 -5.67 -25.06 27.94
N CYS A 41 -4.34 -25.23 27.91
CA CYS A 41 -3.42 -24.12 27.68
C CYS A 41 -3.65 -23.52 26.28
N ALA A 42 -3.68 -24.36 25.24
CA ALA A 42 -3.93 -23.95 23.86
C ALA A 42 -5.24 -23.15 23.72
N SER A 43 -6.34 -23.66 24.27
CA SER A 43 -7.65 -23.00 24.20
C SER A 43 -7.72 -21.65 24.91
N ARG A 44 -6.76 -21.35 25.80
CA ARG A 44 -6.59 -20.05 26.48
C ARG A 44 -5.51 -19.16 25.85
N GLY A 45 -4.86 -19.61 24.78
CA GLY A 45 -3.73 -18.92 24.15
C GLY A 45 -2.46 -18.95 24.99
N LEU A 46 -2.35 -19.95 25.86
CA LEU A 46 -1.22 -20.17 26.73
C LEU A 46 -0.28 -21.19 26.09
N LEU A 47 1.01 -21.09 26.40
CA LEU A 47 1.99 -22.05 25.89
C LEU A 47 1.71 -23.49 26.31
N THR A 48 1.91 -24.42 25.38
CA THR A 48 1.58 -25.85 25.56
C THR A 48 2.80 -26.70 25.95
N THR A 49 4.00 -26.13 25.88
CA THR A 49 5.24 -26.78 26.33
C THR A 49 5.48 -26.63 27.83
N GLY A 50 6.11 -27.64 28.43
CA GLY A 50 6.52 -27.67 29.84
C GLY A 50 6.23 -28.99 30.52
N THR A 51 6.68 -29.11 31.77
CA THR A 51 6.29 -30.21 32.66
C THR A 51 4.82 -30.06 33.09
N LYS A 52 4.22 -31.14 33.63
CA LYS A 52 2.84 -31.11 34.13
C LYS A 52 2.61 -29.96 35.12
N ASN A 53 3.56 -29.73 36.02
CA ASN A 53 3.52 -28.65 37.01
C ASN A 53 3.56 -27.26 36.38
N VAL A 54 4.40 -27.05 35.35
CA VAL A 54 4.46 -25.76 34.64
C VAL A 54 3.13 -25.42 33.98
N LEU A 55 2.48 -26.39 33.31
CA LEU A 55 1.17 -26.18 32.68
C LEU A 55 0.07 -25.91 33.71
N LEU A 56 0.09 -26.62 34.83
CA LEU A 56 -0.84 -26.38 35.95
C LEU A 56 -0.67 -24.98 36.54
N THR A 57 0.56 -24.56 36.84
CA THR A 57 0.86 -23.22 37.35
C THR A 57 0.39 -22.15 36.37
N ARG A 58 0.66 -22.32 35.07
CA ARG A 58 0.20 -21.40 34.03
C ARG A 58 -1.33 -21.29 33.97
N LEU A 59 -2.05 -22.41 34.05
CA LEU A 59 -3.51 -22.41 34.10
C LEU A 59 -4.07 -21.76 35.37
N ARG A 60 -3.39 -21.92 36.52
CA ARG A 60 -3.75 -21.27 37.79
C ARG A 60 -3.59 -19.76 37.71
N GLN A 61 -2.42 -19.29 37.26
CA GLN A 61 -2.13 -17.86 37.13
C GLN A 61 -3.09 -17.15 36.17
N HIS A 62 -3.51 -17.82 35.09
CA HIS A 62 -4.44 -17.28 34.10
C HIS A 62 -5.90 -17.71 34.31
N GLY A 63 -6.20 -18.41 35.41
CA GLY A 63 -7.54 -18.93 35.72
C GLY A 63 -8.41 -18.02 36.57
N VAL A 64 -7.84 -16.98 37.18
CA VAL A 64 -8.49 -16.17 38.21
C VAL A 64 -9.17 -14.90 37.65
N SER A 65 -9.32 -14.76 36.32
CA SER A 65 -9.93 -13.53 35.75
C SER A 65 -10.91 -13.78 34.60
N GLN A 66 -12.19 -13.76 35.02
CA GLN A 66 -13.45 -13.41 34.33
C GLN A 66 -14.18 -14.43 33.45
N PRO A 67 -15.37 -14.88 33.88
CA PRO A 67 -16.56 -14.91 33.03
C PRO A 67 -17.24 -13.52 33.08
N THR A 68 -17.16 -12.74 32.01
CA THR A 68 -18.13 -11.65 31.79
C THR A 68 -19.49 -12.30 31.54
N GLY A 69 -20.33 -12.34 32.56
CA GLY A 69 -21.76 -12.68 32.45
C GLY A 69 -22.54 -11.56 31.75
N PRO A 70 -23.66 -11.86 31.10
CA PRO A 70 -24.47 -10.88 30.38
C PRO A 70 -25.23 -9.99 31.38
N VAL A 71 -25.15 -8.67 31.20
CA VAL A 71 -25.95 -7.69 31.94
C VAL A 71 -27.40 -7.72 31.40
N PRO A 72 -28.43 -7.97 32.24
CA PRO A 72 -29.81 -7.76 31.86
C PRO A 72 -30.12 -6.26 31.83
N TRP A 73 -30.69 -5.81 30.73
CA TRP A 73 -31.18 -4.45 30.57
C TRP A 73 -32.47 -4.31 31.39
N SER A 74 -32.49 -3.41 32.37
CA SER A 74 -33.73 -2.86 32.92
C SER A 74 -33.66 -1.35 32.84
N GLU A 75 -34.61 -0.84 32.07
CA GLU A 75 -35.06 0.54 31.96
C GLU A 75 -35.41 1.11 33.33
N ARG A 76 -34.97 2.34 33.60
CA ARG A 76 -35.86 3.38 34.17
C ARG A 76 -35.25 4.77 34.03
N ASP A 77 -36.12 5.64 33.55
CA ASP A 77 -36.01 7.07 33.32
C ASP A 77 -35.70 7.88 34.59
N GLY A 78 -35.17 9.10 34.40
CA GLY A 78 -35.13 10.11 35.46
C GLY A 78 -34.06 11.19 35.31
N GLU A 79 -34.36 12.19 34.48
CA GLU A 79 -34.00 13.61 34.47
C GLU A 79 -32.98 14.22 35.47
N GLY A 80 -32.16 15.16 34.96
CA GLY A 80 -31.73 16.35 35.74
C GLY A 80 -30.33 16.95 35.48
N GLN A 81 -30.24 17.92 34.55
CA GLN A 81 -29.45 19.18 34.52
C GLN A 81 -28.04 19.29 35.18
N ALA A 82 -26.98 19.63 34.41
CA ALA A 82 -26.42 20.99 34.11
C ALA A 82 -25.46 21.51 35.23
N GLU A 83 -24.30 22.17 35.07
CA GLU A 83 -23.66 23.04 34.08
C GLU A 83 -22.10 23.00 34.19
N GLN A 84 -21.39 22.93 33.05
CA GLN A 84 -20.41 23.89 32.44
C GLN A 84 -19.25 24.62 33.22
N PRO A 85 -18.28 25.31 32.54
CA PRO A 85 -16.87 24.90 32.37
C PRO A 85 -15.80 26.00 32.69
N VAL A 86 -14.48 25.71 32.62
CA VAL A 86 -13.43 26.76 32.41
C VAL A 86 -12.18 26.23 31.65
N GLU A 87 -11.72 27.09 30.74
CA GLU A 87 -10.51 27.14 29.88
C GLU A 87 -9.18 27.07 30.67
N SER A 88 -7.93 27.02 30.16
CA SER A 88 -7.27 27.56 28.96
C SER A 88 -5.80 27.04 28.94
N GLY A 89 -5.09 27.11 27.79
CA GLY A 89 -3.62 26.96 27.76
C GLY A 89 -3.00 26.57 26.40
N GLU A 90 -2.53 27.56 25.65
CA GLU A 90 -1.95 27.51 24.30
C GLU A 90 -0.48 27.02 24.20
N CYS A 91 -0.08 26.59 22.99
CA CYS A 91 1.07 27.04 22.16
C CYS A 91 1.95 25.93 21.53
N GLY A 92 2.06 25.96 20.18
CA GLY A 92 3.35 25.76 19.49
C GLY A 92 3.51 24.63 18.45
N GLY A 93 3.32 24.95 17.15
CA GLY A 93 4.34 24.70 16.12
C GLY A 93 4.32 23.43 15.24
N ALA A 94 4.08 23.65 13.92
CA ALA A 94 4.57 22.94 12.72
C ALA A 94 3.78 21.72 12.12
N LEU A 95 3.21 21.97 10.92
CA LEU A 95 2.73 21.02 9.89
C LEU A 95 3.75 20.98 8.72
N PRO A 96 3.76 19.98 7.77
CA PRO A 96 2.60 19.24 7.27
C PRO A 96 2.80 17.71 7.06
N GLY A 97 2.08 16.90 7.84
CA GLY A 97 1.97 15.44 7.64
C GLY A 97 0.99 15.08 6.52
N ARG A 98 1.50 14.91 5.30
CA ARG A 98 0.72 14.60 4.09
C ARG A 98 0.39 13.09 4.00
N PHE A 99 -0.90 12.76 4.19
CA PHE A 99 -1.66 11.57 3.78
C PHE A 99 -1.06 10.17 4.08
N MET A 100 -1.41 9.63 5.24
CA MET A 100 -1.44 8.18 5.48
C MET A 100 -2.88 7.68 5.38
N SER A 101 -3.17 6.82 4.40
CA SER A 101 -4.33 5.93 4.49
C SER A 101 -4.20 5.12 5.77
N THR A 102 -5.15 5.28 6.68
CA THR A 102 -5.13 4.67 8.01
C THR A 102 -5.35 3.17 7.89
N HIS A 103 -4.82 2.40 8.86
CA HIS A 103 -5.05 0.96 8.99
C HIS A 103 -6.55 0.60 8.93
N GLU A 104 -7.40 1.53 9.37
CA GLU A 104 -8.85 1.47 9.33
C GLU A 104 -9.43 1.53 7.91
N GLU A 105 -8.91 2.38 7.01
CA GLU A 105 -9.35 2.42 5.60
C GLU A 105 -9.03 1.12 4.86
N GLN A 106 -7.90 0.47 5.16
CA GLN A 106 -7.59 -0.84 4.58
C GLN A 106 -8.48 -1.96 5.14
N LEU A 107 -8.79 -1.91 6.44
CA LEU A 107 -9.64 -2.91 7.10
C LEU A 107 -11.11 -2.78 6.65
N GLU A 108 -11.68 -1.57 6.69
CA GLU A 108 -13.03 -1.30 6.23
C GLU A 108 -13.21 -1.68 4.75
N HIS A 109 -12.22 -1.37 3.91
CA HIS A 109 -12.34 -1.66 2.49
C HIS A 109 -12.23 -3.16 2.19
N SER A 110 -11.43 -3.91 2.97
CA SER A 110 -11.39 -5.38 2.89
C SER A 110 -12.71 -6.03 3.32
N GLN A 111 -13.44 -5.40 4.25
CA GLN A 111 -14.78 -5.84 4.68
C GLN A 111 -15.86 -5.48 3.64
N ARG A 112 -15.79 -4.28 3.02
CA ARG A 112 -16.75 -3.82 2.00
C ARG A 112 -16.74 -4.61 0.70
N LEU A 113 -15.64 -5.31 0.37
CA LEU A 113 -15.60 -6.20 -0.80
C LEU A 113 -16.15 -7.61 -0.52
N ARG A 114 -16.38 -7.97 0.76
CA ARG A 114 -16.97 -9.26 1.15
C ARG A 114 -18.43 -9.18 1.54
N THR A 115 -18.99 -7.99 1.76
CA THR A 115 -20.42 -7.82 2.05
C THR A 115 -21.15 -7.24 0.83
N PRO A 116 -22.36 -7.73 0.50
CA PRO A 116 -23.19 -7.07 -0.49
C PRO A 116 -23.49 -5.66 0.02
N PHE A 117 -23.12 -4.64 -0.76
CA PHE A 117 -23.44 -3.24 -0.48
C PHE A 117 -24.93 -3.12 -0.09
N ARG A 118 -25.21 -2.88 1.20
CA ARG A 118 -26.48 -2.29 1.60
C ARG A 118 -26.45 -0.85 1.11
N SER A 119 -27.35 -0.51 0.20
CA SER A 119 -27.60 0.87 -0.21
C SER A 119 -27.86 1.73 1.04
N PRO A 120 -27.34 2.96 1.12
CA PRO A 120 -27.76 3.89 2.15
C PRO A 120 -29.26 4.15 1.96
N SER A 121 -30.05 3.77 2.95
CA SER A 121 -31.46 4.14 3.06
C SER A 121 -31.59 5.65 3.01
N THR A 122 -32.38 6.10 2.04
CA THR A 122 -32.80 7.48 1.84
C THR A 122 -33.59 8.00 3.02
N SER A 123 -33.00 8.89 3.81
CA SER A 123 -33.72 9.93 4.53
C SER A 123 -32.90 11.22 4.47
N ARG A 124 -33.47 12.21 3.79
CA ARG A 124 -32.95 13.58 3.66
C ARG A 124 -33.59 14.43 4.78
N PRO A 125 -32.97 15.54 5.17
CA PRO A 125 -33.50 16.81 4.66
C PRO A 125 -32.43 17.77 4.14
N SER A 126 -32.90 18.66 3.28
CA SER A 126 -32.21 19.67 2.49
C SER A 126 -31.48 20.74 3.31
N SER A 127 -30.28 21.11 2.87
CA SER A 127 -29.58 22.35 3.25
C SER A 127 -28.94 23.00 2.01
N PRO A 128 -28.93 24.34 1.86
CA PRO A 128 -28.55 25.02 0.64
C PRO A 128 -27.03 25.13 0.47
N ARG A 129 -26.56 24.97 -0.77
CA ARG A 129 -25.15 24.97 -1.17
C ARG A 129 -24.50 26.37 -1.13
N PRO A 130 -23.27 26.52 -0.62
CA PRO A 130 -22.38 27.59 -1.05
C PRO A 130 -21.77 27.24 -2.41
N ARG A 131 -21.72 28.24 -3.30
CA ARG A 131 -20.97 28.22 -4.57
C ARG A 131 -19.47 28.15 -4.26
N ASP A 132 -18.69 27.57 -5.18
CA ASP A 132 -17.21 27.42 -5.15
C ASP A 132 -16.60 26.11 -4.59
N GLN A 133 -17.05 24.96 -5.09
CA GLN A 133 -16.22 23.74 -5.08
C GLN A 133 -15.68 23.42 -6.48
N PRO A 134 -14.38 23.06 -6.61
CA PRO A 134 -13.77 22.74 -7.89
C PRO A 134 -14.44 21.48 -8.44
N ARG A 135 -15.10 21.60 -9.60
CA ARG A 135 -15.83 20.52 -10.27
C ARG A 135 -14.94 19.28 -10.38
N ILE A 136 -15.22 18.25 -9.56
CA ILE A 136 -14.62 16.91 -9.66
C ILE A 136 -15.20 16.24 -10.91
N ARG A 137 -14.75 16.65 -12.10
CA ARG A 137 -14.94 15.92 -13.36
C ARG A 137 -13.82 14.88 -13.47
N ARG A 138 -13.91 13.78 -12.72
CA ARG A 138 -12.82 12.77 -12.64
C ARG A 138 -13.09 11.44 -13.36
N LEU A 139 -14.30 11.19 -13.86
CA LEU A 139 -14.41 10.41 -15.11
C LEU A 139 -14.12 11.39 -16.25
N VAL A 140 -12.84 11.53 -16.60
CA VAL A 140 -12.46 12.17 -17.86
C VAL A 140 -12.91 11.23 -18.97
N GLY A 141 -13.59 11.76 -20.00
CA GLY A 141 -14.43 10.98 -20.89
C GLY A 141 -13.66 10.11 -21.87
N THR A 142 -14.16 10.01 -23.09
CA THR A 142 -13.66 9.04 -24.08
C THR A 142 -12.11 9.11 -24.21
N PRO A 143 -11.42 8.00 -24.57
CA PRO A 143 -9.96 8.03 -24.78
C PRO A 143 -9.49 9.21 -25.65
N GLN A 144 -10.34 9.64 -26.59
CA GLN A 144 -10.20 10.80 -27.45
C GLN A 144 -10.18 12.13 -26.66
N GLU A 145 -11.04 12.31 -25.67
CA GLU A 145 -11.03 13.48 -24.79
C GLU A 145 -9.73 13.57 -23.98
N PHE A 146 -9.20 12.44 -23.53
CA PHE A 146 -7.93 12.41 -22.81
C PHE A 146 -6.76 12.82 -23.72
N VAL A 147 -6.75 12.36 -24.97
CA VAL A 147 -5.76 12.77 -25.99
C VAL A 147 -5.92 14.25 -26.37
N ALA A 148 -7.14 14.79 -26.34
CA ALA A 148 -7.40 16.20 -26.62
C ALA A 148 -6.96 17.14 -25.48
N ALA A 149 -6.94 16.67 -24.23
CA ALA A 149 -6.64 17.49 -23.05
C ALA A 149 -5.26 18.19 -23.11
N PRO A 150 -4.14 17.51 -23.45
CA PRO A 150 -2.84 18.18 -23.64
C PRO A 150 -2.87 19.30 -24.68
N ARG A 151 -3.67 19.15 -25.75
CA ARG A 151 -3.82 20.18 -26.79
C ARG A 151 -4.64 21.38 -26.31
N GLN A 152 -5.61 21.15 -25.42
CA GLN A 152 -6.45 22.22 -24.87
C GLN A 152 -5.75 23.02 -23.77
N GLU A 153 -4.91 22.38 -22.95
CA GLU A 153 -4.10 23.08 -21.94
C GLU A 153 -3.20 24.13 -22.61
N ALA A 154 -2.51 23.77 -23.71
CA ALA A 154 -1.71 24.70 -24.49
C ALA A 154 -2.52 25.89 -25.08
N LYS A 155 -3.79 25.68 -25.45
CA LYS A 155 -4.64 26.74 -26.02
C LYS A 155 -5.22 27.70 -24.97
N ARG A 156 -5.37 27.28 -23.71
CA ARG A 156 -5.96 28.13 -22.66
C ARG A 156 -5.00 29.21 -22.17
N GLU A 157 -3.71 28.91 -22.15
CA GLU A 157 -2.68 29.88 -21.74
C GLU A 157 -2.49 30.97 -22.79
N ASP A 158 -2.65 30.64 -24.08
CA ASP A 158 -2.50 31.55 -25.21
C ASP A 158 -3.56 32.68 -25.26
N ARG A 159 -4.71 32.50 -24.61
CA ARG A 159 -5.80 33.50 -24.62
C ARG A 159 -5.62 34.65 -23.62
N VAL A 160 -4.58 34.63 -22.79
CA VAL A 160 -4.32 35.69 -21.80
C VAL A 160 -3.23 36.67 -22.26
N GLY A 161 -2.48 36.36 -23.32
CA GLY A 161 -1.46 37.25 -23.89
C GLY A 161 -1.79 37.63 -25.34
N GLY A 162 -2.14 38.90 -25.58
CA GLY A 162 -2.41 39.42 -26.91
C GLY A 162 -1.15 39.48 -27.80
N SER A 163 -1.31 38.96 -29.03
CA SER A 163 -0.84 39.47 -30.33
C SER A 163 0.53 40.18 -30.42
N LEU A 164 1.49 39.56 -31.11
CA LEU A 164 2.14 40.00 -32.37
C LEU A 164 3.56 39.44 -32.53
N ALA A 165 3.86 39.00 -33.76
CA ALA A 165 5.17 38.67 -34.34
C ALA A 165 5.87 37.37 -33.90
N HIS A 166 5.93 36.37 -34.80
CA HIS A 166 7.18 35.64 -35.10
C HIS A 166 7.02 34.74 -36.35
N VAL A 167 7.36 35.31 -37.51
CA VAL A 167 7.66 34.60 -38.76
C VAL A 167 9.17 34.40 -38.79
N ALA A 168 9.71 33.32 -38.19
CA ALA A 168 11.14 32.92 -38.32
C ALA A 168 11.56 31.56 -37.73
N SER A 169 10.66 30.64 -37.31
CA SER A 169 11.11 29.44 -36.54
C SER A 169 10.33 28.16 -36.85
N GLU A 170 10.14 27.84 -38.14
CA GLU A 170 9.52 26.57 -38.54
C GLU A 170 10.48 25.37 -38.40
N GLU A 171 11.80 25.59 -38.39
CA GLU A 171 12.78 24.50 -38.45
C GLU A 171 13.07 23.79 -37.09
N LYS A 172 12.63 24.37 -35.97
CA LYS A 172 12.91 23.79 -34.63
C LYS A 172 11.92 22.72 -34.19
N VAL A 173 10.75 22.62 -34.80
CA VAL A 173 9.67 21.69 -34.36
C VAL A 173 9.97 20.24 -34.69
N SER A 174 10.69 19.96 -35.79
CA SER A 174 11.03 18.61 -36.25
C SER A 174 12.03 17.86 -35.37
N ARG A 175 12.47 18.46 -34.25
CA ARG A 175 13.62 17.97 -33.49
C ARG A 175 13.27 17.05 -32.32
N TYR A 176 12.02 17.00 -31.86
CA TYR A 176 11.65 16.12 -30.74
C TYR A 176 11.35 14.71 -31.24
N GLN A 177 12.24 13.76 -30.94
CA GLN A 177 11.94 12.34 -31.12
C GLN A 177 11.24 11.81 -29.87
N TRP A 178 10.30 10.90 -30.07
CA TRP A 178 9.55 10.28 -28.98
C TRP A 178 9.35 8.80 -29.25
N ARG A 179 9.18 8.04 -28.16
CA ARG A 179 8.96 6.60 -28.21
C ARG A 179 8.14 6.12 -27.03
N ILE A 180 7.39 5.04 -27.22
CA ILE A 180 6.74 4.30 -26.12
C ILE A 180 7.76 3.37 -25.49
N LEU A 181 8.06 3.61 -24.22
CA LEU A 181 8.85 2.71 -23.40
C LEU A 181 7.94 1.62 -22.84
N VAL A 182 8.30 0.36 -23.07
CA VAL A 182 7.53 -0.83 -22.66
C VAL A 182 8.29 -1.56 -21.57
N ASP A 183 7.63 -1.86 -20.45
CA ASP A 183 8.27 -2.59 -19.34
C ASP A 183 8.61 -4.04 -19.72
N ASN A 184 9.82 -4.46 -19.36
CA ASN A 184 10.32 -5.81 -19.55
C ASN A 184 9.43 -6.90 -18.91
N ARG A 185 8.61 -6.60 -17.89
CA ARG A 185 7.75 -7.61 -17.23
C ARG A 185 6.54 -8.01 -18.05
N GLU A 186 6.16 -7.25 -19.07
CA GLU A 186 5.20 -7.71 -20.07
C GLU A 186 5.70 -9.00 -20.77
N ARG A 187 6.98 -9.39 -20.59
CA ARG A 187 7.58 -10.64 -21.11
C ARG A 187 7.01 -11.91 -20.49
N ILE A 188 6.54 -11.86 -19.24
CA ILE A 188 6.39 -13.08 -18.41
C ILE A 188 5.34 -14.06 -18.96
N HIS A 189 4.41 -13.63 -19.80
CA HIS A 189 3.33 -14.49 -20.34
C HIS A 189 3.39 -14.66 -21.87
N GLY A 190 4.58 -14.47 -22.48
CA GLY A 190 4.72 -14.45 -23.95
C GLY A 190 3.96 -13.29 -24.62
N ALA A 191 3.48 -12.33 -23.82
CA ALA A 191 2.74 -11.17 -24.31
C ALA A 191 3.68 -10.13 -24.92
N HIS A 192 4.90 -9.95 -24.40
CA HIS A 192 5.83 -8.92 -24.88
C HIS A 192 6.16 -9.01 -26.37
N GLY A 193 6.37 -10.22 -26.90
CA GLY A 193 6.57 -10.40 -28.35
C GLY A 193 5.40 -9.79 -29.12
N ARG A 194 4.18 -10.16 -28.73
CA ARG A 194 2.92 -9.63 -29.32
C ARG A 194 2.73 -8.13 -29.07
N VAL A 195 3.18 -7.60 -27.93
CA VAL A 195 3.05 -6.17 -27.59
C VAL A 195 4.00 -5.32 -28.44
N ILE A 196 5.29 -5.68 -28.51
CA ILE A 196 6.26 -4.98 -29.35
C ILE A 196 5.88 -5.11 -30.82
N GLU A 197 5.50 -6.32 -31.27
CA GLU A 197 5.01 -6.56 -32.63
C GLU A 197 3.78 -5.71 -32.95
N ALA A 198 2.83 -5.55 -32.01
CA ALA A 198 1.68 -4.68 -32.19
C ALA A 198 2.06 -3.20 -32.33
N PHE A 199 3.05 -2.71 -31.57
CA PHE A 199 3.57 -1.35 -31.73
C PHE A 199 4.29 -1.17 -33.06
N THR A 200 5.16 -2.11 -33.45
CA THR A 200 5.88 -2.10 -34.73
C THR A 200 4.91 -2.12 -35.90
N THR A 201 3.90 -3.01 -35.87
CA THR A 201 2.84 -3.09 -36.89
C THR A 201 2.03 -1.80 -36.98
N ALA A 202 1.82 -1.12 -35.85
CA ALA A 202 1.14 0.17 -35.80
C ALA A 202 2.05 1.36 -36.15
N GLY A 203 3.32 1.14 -36.52
CA GLY A 203 4.27 2.20 -36.85
C GLY A 203 4.55 3.15 -35.69
N VAL A 204 4.51 2.65 -34.46
CA VAL A 204 4.76 3.44 -33.24
C VAL A 204 6.20 3.22 -32.79
N PRO A 205 7.03 4.27 -32.68
CA PRO A 205 8.38 4.14 -32.14
C PRO A 205 8.32 3.56 -30.72
N THR A 206 9.01 2.45 -30.47
CA THR A 206 8.96 1.76 -29.18
C THR A 206 10.33 1.25 -28.76
N ALA A 207 10.56 1.16 -27.45
CA ALA A 207 11.74 0.54 -26.88
C ALA A 207 11.36 -0.31 -25.65
N SER A 208 11.94 -1.49 -25.54
CA SER A 208 11.80 -2.37 -24.38
C SER A 208 12.82 -1.97 -23.31
N CYS A 209 12.38 -1.75 -22.08
CA CYS A 209 13.27 -1.40 -20.96
C CYS A 209 12.66 -1.81 -19.62
N THR A 210 13.41 -1.68 -18.52
CA THR A 210 12.85 -1.89 -17.18
C THR A 210 12.33 -0.56 -16.64
N LEU A 211 11.01 -0.44 -16.48
CA LEU A 211 10.37 0.74 -15.98
C LEU A 211 10.34 0.78 -14.44
N PRO A 212 10.36 2.00 -13.86
CA PRO A 212 10.25 2.16 -12.41
C PRO A 212 8.91 1.65 -11.89
N CYS A 213 7.82 1.86 -12.61
CA CYS A 213 6.47 1.39 -12.35
C CYS A 213 5.62 1.61 -13.60
N GLY A 214 4.42 1.01 -13.64
CA GLY A 214 3.63 0.97 -14.86
C GLY A 214 4.21 0.02 -15.90
N ASP A 215 3.45 -0.16 -16.96
CA ASP A 215 3.77 -1.04 -18.07
C ASP A 215 4.18 -0.23 -19.31
N PHE A 216 3.73 1.03 -19.42
CA PHE A 216 4.16 1.95 -20.46
C PHE A 216 4.47 3.35 -19.96
N MET A 217 5.43 4.00 -20.63
CA MET A 217 5.74 5.42 -20.50
C MET A 217 6.01 6.03 -21.88
N ILE A 218 5.90 7.35 -21.99
CA ILE A 218 6.27 8.08 -23.21
C ILE A 218 7.60 8.76 -22.93
N GLY A 219 8.66 8.30 -23.59
CA GLY A 219 9.99 8.90 -23.57
C GLY A 219 10.16 9.93 -24.67
N ILE A 220 10.93 10.99 -24.38
CA ILE A 220 11.29 12.03 -25.33
C ILE A 220 12.81 12.15 -25.35
N ASP A 221 13.36 12.12 -26.55
CA ASP A 221 14.75 12.46 -26.77
C ASP A 221 14.81 13.98 -27.00
N MET A 222 15.50 14.68 -26.10
CA MET A 222 15.64 16.13 -26.19
C MET A 222 16.69 16.46 -27.25
N PRO A 223 16.36 17.31 -28.25
CA PRO A 223 17.33 17.71 -29.25
C PRO A 223 18.35 18.68 -28.65
N GLY A 224 19.63 18.35 -28.73
CA GLY A 224 20.73 19.24 -28.35
C GLY A 224 21.45 18.91 -27.04
N ASP A 225 21.07 17.85 -26.33
CA ASP A 225 21.92 17.28 -25.27
C ASP A 225 23.03 16.43 -25.92
N SER A 226 23.92 17.09 -26.66
CA SER A 226 25.25 16.56 -26.94
C SER A 226 25.99 16.50 -25.60
N CYS A 227 26.13 15.28 -25.09
CA CYS A 227 26.94 14.92 -23.94
C CYS A 227 28.33 15.59 -24.08
N GLY A 228 28.59 16.65 -23.33
CA GLY A 228 29.77 17.49 -23.60
C GLY A 228 29.82 18.79 -22.80
N SER A 229 29.68 18.73 -21.47
CA SER A 229 30.33 19.69 -20.55
C SER A 229 30.17 19.20 -19.12
N HIS A 230 31.31 18.96 -18.49
CA HIS A 230 31.50 18.53 -17.12
C HIS A 230 30.66 19.34 -16.12
N ALA A 231 29.55 18.78 -15.64
CA ALA A 231 29.11 19.05 -14.28
C ALA A 231 29.90 18.10 -13.38
N SER A 232 30.85 18.66 -12.64
CA SER A 232 31.71 17.95 -11.69
C SER A 232 30.89 16.96 -10.85
N PRO A 233 31.34 15.70 -10.71
CA PRO A 233 30.64 14.75 -9.86
C PRO A 233 30.55 15.32 -8.44
N PRO A 234 29.44 15.11 -7.71
CA PRO A 234 29.40 15.47 -6.30
C PRO A 234 30.55 14.74 -5.62
N THR A 235 31.47 15.52 -5.06
CA THR A 235 32.66 15.04 -4.35
C THR A 235 32.25 13.97 -3.34
N ALA A 236 33.07 12.92 -3.25
CA ALA A 236 32.88 11.70 -2.46
C ALA A 236 32.77 11.88 -0.93
N ARG A 237 32.43 13.08 -0.44
CA ARG A 237 32.24 13.39 0.99
C ARG A 237 30.77 13.54 1.43
N GLU A 238 29.79 13.41 0.53
CA GLU A 238 28.35 13.46 0.89
C GLU A 238 27.61 12.12 0.80
N LEU A 239 28.29 11.00 0.51
CA LEU A 239 27.68 9.66 0.40
C LEU A 239 28.00 8.69 1.55
N ASP A 240 28.73 9.11 2.58
CA ASP A 240 29.21 8.24 3.67
C ASP A 240 28.21 8.02 4.82
N SER A 241 26.93 8.35 4.66
CA SER A 241 25.94 8.28 5.77
C SER A 241 24.72 7.35 5.56
N LEU A 242 24.70 6.51 4.53
CA LEU A 242 23.66 5.47 4.38
C LEU A 242 24.26 4.14 3.91
N GLY A 243 24.76 3.38 4.89
CA GLY A 243 25.28 2.04 4.70
C GLY A 243 24.26 1.01 4.16
N ALA A 244 24.84 -0.10 3.68
CA ALA A 244 24.25 -1.30 3.09
C ALA A 244 24.09 -1.30 1.56
N THR A 245 25.24 -1.33 0.92
CA THR A 245 25.57 -1.96 -0.35
C THR A 245 24.89 -3.32 -0.55
N HIS A 246 24.12 -3.46 -1.63
CA HIS A 246 24.06 -4.70 -2.40
C HIS A 246 24.17 -4.33 -3.88
N SER A 247 25.29 -4.77 -4.43
CA SER A 247 25.79 -4.61 -5.78
C SER A 247 24.85 -5.18 -6.84
N VAL A 248 24.69 -4.39 -7.90
CA VAL A 248 24.20 -4.76 -9.22
C VAL A 248 25.21 -5.74 -9.86
N PRO A 249 24.80 -6.79 -10.59
CA PRO A 249 25.73 -7.45 -11.50
C PRO A 249 26.00 -6.51 -12.67
N ALA A 250 27.21 -5.98 -12.74
CA ALA A 250 27.76 -5.36 -13.92
C ALA A 250 27.99 -6.42 -15.01
N ALA A 251 27.40 -6.25 -16.18
CA ALA A 251 27.89 -6.74 -17.47
C ALA A 251 26.94 -6.26 -18.58
N GLY A 252 27.40 -5.30 -19.37
CA GLY A 252 26.68 -4.75 -20.52
C GLY A 252 27.04 -3.27 -20.67
N GLU A 253 27.99 -3.00 -21.56
CA GLU A 253 28.47 -1.67 -21.96
C GLU A 253 27.33 -0.65 -22.02
N CYS A 254 27.26 0.22 -21.02
CA CYS A 254 26.31 1.31 -20.97
C CYS A 254 26.94 2.49 -21.71
N GLY A 255 26.97 2.41 -23.04
CA GLY A 255 27.30 3.55 -23.90
C GLY A 255 26.38 4.73 -23.55
N ASP A 256 26.95 5.94 -23.55
CA ASP A 256 26.33 7.24 -23.27
C ASP A 256 24.84 7.29 -23.64
N ALA A 257 23.97 6.85 -22.73
CA ALA A 257 22.55 6.94 -22.94
C ALA A 257 22.19 8.41 -22.65
N PRO A 258 21.75 9.19 -23.66
CA PRO A 258 21.37 10.58 -23.43
C PRO A 258 20.32 10.62 -22.31
N ALA A 259 20.36 11.67 -21.48
CA ALA A 259 19.45 11.86 -20.37
C ALA A 259 17.99 11.90 -20.89
N GLN A 260 17.36 10.72 -20.96
CA GLN A 260 16.00 10.59 -21.48
C GLN A 260 15.05 11.32 -20.53
N ARG A 261 14.27 12.25 -21.06
CA ARG A 261 13.18 12.88 -20.32
C ARG A 261 11.90 12.09 -20.55
N LEU A 262 11.13 11.91 -19.49
CA LEU A 262 9.85 11.25 -19.55
C LEU A 262 8.74 12.28 -19.53
N PHE A 263 7.65 12.03 -20.25
CA PHE A 263 6.42 12.72 -19.90
C PHE A 263 6.00 12.31 -18.49
N SER A 264 5.41 13.25 -17.73
CA SER A 264 4.90 12.99 -16.37
C SER A 264 3.64 12.10 -16.34
N VAL A 265 3.48 11.20 -17.31
CA VAL A 265 2.36 10.26 -17.46
C VAL A 265 2.91 8.83 -17.42
N VAL A 266 2.40 8.03 -16.49
CA VAL A 266 2.66 6.59 -16.42
C VAL A 266 1.38 5.82 -16.74
N VAL A 267 1.50 4.72 -17.48
CA VAL A 267 0.38 3.87 -17.86
C VAL A 267 0.55 2.50 -17.21
N GLU A 268 -0.44 2.07 -16.42
CA GLU A 268 -0.59 0.70 -15.93
C GLU A 268 -1.67 0.01 -16.77
N ARG A 269 -1.32 -1.07 -17.45
CA ARG A 269 -2.22 -1.88 -18.26
C ARG A 269 -2.67 -3.11 -17.47
N LYS A 270 -3.96 -3.43 -17.57
CA LYS A 270 -4.52 -4.61 -16.95
C LYS A 270 -5.58 -5.23 -17.85
N THR A 271 -5.42 -6.51 -18.19
CA THR A 271 -6.55 -7.23 -18.79
C THR A 271 -7.66 -7.39 -17.75
N VAL A 272 -8.91 -7.53 -18.18
CA VAL A 272 -10.04 -7.77 -17.28
C VAL A 272 -9.81 -9.01 -16.40
N LYS A 273 -9.21 -10.07 -16.96
CA LYS A 273 -8.84 -11.30 -16.23
C LYS A 273 -7.79 -11.02 -15.16
N ASP A 274 -6.71 -10.32 -15.51
CA ASP A 274 -5.65 -9.96 -14.56
C ASP A 274 -6.16 -9.02 -13.47
N LEU A 275 -7.10 -8.13 -13.82
CA LEU A 275 -7.71 -7.22 -12.87
C LEU A 275 -8.52 -8.00 -11.84
N CYS A 276 -9.37 -8.95 -12.26
CA CYS A 276 -10.09 -9.86 -11.38
C CYS A 276 -9.16 -10.59 -10.40
N ALA A 277 -8.06 -11.17 -10.91
CA ALA A 277 -7.07 -11.86 -10.09
C ALA A 277 -6.37 -10.90 -9.10
N SER A 278 -6.03 -9.68 -9.55
CA SER A 278 -5.36 -8.69 -8.71
C SER A 278 -6.26 -8.17 -7.58
N ILE A 279 -7.56 -7.96 -7.82
CA ILE A 279 -8.52 -7.50 -6.81
C ILE A 279 -8.74 -8.57 -5.74
N ALA A 280 -8.63 -9.86 -6.10
CA ALA A 280 -8.74 -10.96 -5.16
C ALA A 280 -7.53 -11.10 -4.21
N THR A 281 -6.45 -10.35 -4.44
CA THR A 281 -5.19 -10.43 -3.68
C THR A 281 -4.74 -9.04 -3.21
N SER A 282 -3.68 -8.96 -2.40
CA SER A 282 -3.11 -7.67 -1.98
C SER A 282 -2.48 -6.88 -3.14
N ARG A 283 -2.22 -7.55 -4.28
CA ARG A 283 -1.49 -6.99 -5.43
C ARG A 283 -2.15 -5.72 -5.97
N TYR A 284 -3.48 -5.69 -6.09
CA TYR A 284 -4.19 -4.50 -6.59
C TYR A 284 -3.90 -3.24 -5.75
N TYR A 285 -3.98 -3.36 -4.41
CA TYR A 285 -3.75 -2.23 -3.52
C TYR A 285 -2.29 -1.79 -3.48
N GLU A 286 -1.36 -2.73 -3.57
CA GLU A 286 0.06 -2.43 -3.64
C GLU A 286 0.43 -1.68 -4.92
N GLN A 287 -0.09 -2.12 -6.07
CA GLN A 287 0.11 -1.44 -7.36
C GLN A 287 -0.50 -0.04 -7.33
N ARG A 288 -1.76 0.08 -6.87
CA ARG A 288 -2.43 1.37 -6.70
C ARG A 288 -1.64 2.31 -5.79
N ARG A 289 -1.13 1.80 -4.65
CA ARG A 289 -0.36 2.60 -3.69
C ARG A 289 0.98 3.04 -4.27
N LEU A 290 1.70 2.14 -4.94
CA LEU A 290 2.95 2.46 -5.63
C LEU A 290 2.75 3.60 -6.63
N LEU A 291 1.72 3.49 -7.47
CA LEU A 291 1.42 4.50 -8.48
C LEU A 291 0.91 5.80 -7.86
N SER A 292 0.14 5.76 -6.76
CA SER A 292 -0.36 6.96 -6.10
C SER A 292 0.72 7.82 -5.44
N VAL A 293 1.77 7.18 -4.91
CA VAL A 293 2.92 7.89 -4.33
C VAL A 293 4.06 8.09 -5.31
N SER A 294 3.93 7.62 -6.55
CA SER A 294 4.93 7.82 -7.60
C SER A 294 5.09 9.32 -7.95
N PRO A 295 6.20 9.72 -8.57
CA PRO A 295 6.42 11.12 -8.96
C PRO A 295 5.61 11.57 -10.19
N PHE A 296 4.88 10.67 -10.88
CA PHE A 296 4.24 10.96 -12.16
C PHE A 296 2.96 11.80 -12.04
N ARG A 297 2.94 13.02 -12.56
CA ARG A 297 1.78 13.94 -12.52
C ARG A 297 0.45 13.27 -12.90
N SER A 298 0.44 12.36 -13.88
CA SER A 298 -0.74 11.57 -14.25
C SER A 298 -0.45 10.08 -14.23
N VAL A 299 -1.40 9.31 -13.70
CA VAL A 299 -1.40 7.86 -13.74
C VAL A 299 -2.61 7.43 -14.56
N VAL A 300 -2.40 6.69 -15.64
CA VAL A 300 -3.48 6.14 -16.45
C VAL A 300 -3.56 4.63 -16.26
N TRP A 301 -4.72 4.15 -15.85
CA TRP A 301 -5.01 2.74 -15.70
C TRP A 301 -5.83 2.27 -16.90
N VAL A 302 -5.22 1.50 -17.79
CA VAL A 302 -5.89 0.91 -18.95
C VAL A 302 -6.47 -0.45 -18.54
N VAL A 303 -7.78 -0.60 -18.66
CA VAL A 303 -8.49 -1.87 -18.46
C VAL A 303 -8.89 -2.44 -19.81
N GLU A 304 -8.20 -3.49 -20.22
CA GLU A 304 -8.33 -4.11 -21.54
C GLU A 304 -9.23 -5.36 -21.49
N GLY A 305 -10.22 -5.41 -22.39
CA GLY A 305 -11.13 -6.54 -22.56
C GLY A 305 -12.58 -6.26 -22.15
N THR A 306 -13.46 -7.21 -22.48
CA THR A 306 -14.90 -7.09 -22.26
C THR A 306 -15.30 -7.56 -20.87
N THR A 307 -16.11 -6.77 -20.16
CA THR A 307 -16.64 -7.13 -18.81
C THR A 307 -17.95 -7.91 -18.85
N GLU A 308 -18.55 -8.06 -20.04
CA GLU A 308 -19.84 -8.75 -20.25
C GLU A 308 -19.73 -10.26 -20.06
N LEU A 309 -18.56 -10.85 -20.32
CA LEU A 309 -18.29 -12.28 -20.14
C LEU A 309 -17.98 -12.67 -18.67
N LEU A 310 -17.92 -11.69 -17.76
CA LEU A 310 -17.66 -11.94 -16.35
C LEU A 310 -18.93 -12.36 -15.61
N ARG A 311 -18.77 -13.16 -14.55
CA ARG A 311 -19.88 -13.41 -13.62
C ARG A 311 -20.36 -12.09 -12.99
N PRO A 312 -21.65 -11.96 -12.63
CA PRO A 312 -22.19 -10.72 -12.08
C PRO A 312 -21.38 -10.13 -10.90
N ASP A 313 -20.89 -10.98 -9.99
CA ASP A 313 -20.08 -10.55 -8.84
C ASP A 313 -18.66 -10.09 -9.24
N GLU A 314 -18.05 -10.73 -10.24
CA GLU A 314 -16.76 -10.32 -10.79
C GLU A 314 -16.89 -9.00 -11.53
N ARG A 315 -17.92 -8.86 -12.37
CA ARG A 315 -18.26 -7.62 -13.05
C ARG A 315 -18.45 -6.49 -12.05
N ARG A 316 -19.22 -6.71 -10.98
CA ARG A 316 -19.42 -5.73 -9.90
C ARG A 316 -18.09 -5.32 -9.25
N ARG A 317 -17.22 -6.28 -8.92
CA ARG A 317 -15.89 -5.99 -8.34
C ARG A 317 -15.00 -5.18 -9.27
N VAL A 318 -14.94 -5.53 -10.56
CA VAL A 318 -14.17 -4.80 -11.58
C VAL A 318 -14.68 -3.37 -11.74
N LEU A 319 -15.99 -3.18 -11.86
CA LEU A 319 -16.59 -1.85 -11.98
C LEU A 319 -16.36 -1.00 -10.73
N SER A 320 -16.50 -1.59 -9.54
CA SER A 320 -16.20 -0.93 -8.26
C SER A 320 -14.73 -0.53 -8.16
N ALA A 321 -13.79 -1.40 -8.57
CA ALA A 321 -12.37 -1.07 -8.62
C ALA A 321 -12.08 0.08 -9.59
N CYS A 322 -12.66 0.07 -10.79
CA CYS A 322 -12.54 1.17 -11.75
C CYS A 322 -13.04 2.51 -11.17
N ALA A 323 -14.21 2.49 -10.51
CA ALA A 323 -14.76 3.69 -9.87
C ALA A 323 -13.87 4.19 -8.72
N SER A 324 -13.33 3.26 -7.91
CA SER A 324 -12.41 3.58 -6.83
C SER A 324 -11.10 4.18 -7.34
N LEU A 325 -10.55 3.68 -8.46
CA LEU A 325 -9.38 4.25 -9.12
C LEU A 325 -9.66 5.67 -9.63
N ALA A 326 -10.80 5.89 -10.28
CA ALA A 326 -11.19 7.20 -10.80
C ALA A 326 -11.37 8.26 -9.69
N ALA A 327 -11.67 7.84 -8.45
CA ALA A 327 -11.75 8.74 -7.31
C ALA A 327 -10.36 9.25 -6.85
N VAL A 328 -9.28 8.50 -7.10
CA VAL A 328 -7.93 8.88 -6.68
C VAL A 328 -7.45 10.10 -7.48
N PRO A 329 -6.90 11.16 -6.83
CA PRO A 329 -6.27 12.26 -7.54
C PRO A 329 -5.18 11.76 -8.51
N ARG A 330 -5.04 12.41 -9.67
CA ARG A 330 -4.07 12.08 -10.75
C ARG A 330 -4.35 10.78 -11.51
N PHE A 331 -5.24 9.92 -11.01
CA PHE A 331 -5.63 8.70 -11.70
C PHE A 331 -6.67 8.98 -12.78
N ARG A 332 -6.55 8.22 -13.87
CA ARG A 332 -7.49 8.16 -14.98
C ARG A 332 -7.70 6.70 -15.32
N VAL A 333 -8.93 6.32 -15.65
CA VAL A 333 -9.24 4.94 -16.05
C VAL A 333 -9.71 4.96 -17.50
N ILE A 334 -9.01 4.23 -18.35
CA ILE A 334 -9.31 4.09 -19.76
C ILE A 334 -9.71 2.63 -20.00
N ARG A 335 -10.76 2.40 -20.78
CA ARG A 335 -11.18 1.05 -21.18
C ARG A 335 -10.89 0.85 -22.66
N THR A 336 -10.27 -0.28 -22.99
CA THR A 336 -9.98 -0.70 -24.36
C THR A 336 -10.54 -2.10 -24.56
N ARG A 337 -10.97 -2.46 -25.78
CA ARG A 337 -11.47 -3.82 -26.03
C ARG A 337 -10.31 -4.78 -26.29
N HIS A 338 -9.31 -4.29 -27.01
CA HIS A 338 -8.16 -5.08 -27.43
C HIS A 338 -6.85 -4.29 -27.30
N LEU A 339 -5.73 -5.02 -27.32
CA LEU A 339 -4.38 -4.44 -27.35
C LEU A 339 -4.18 -3.45 -28.51
N LYS A 340 -4.77 -3.74 -29.68
CA LYS A 340 -4.73 -2.83 -30.84
C LYS A 340 -5.31 -1.45 -30.52
N ASP A 341 -6.42 -1.39 -29.77
CA ASP A 341 -7.02 -0.13 -29.33
C ASP A 341 -6.11 0.60 -28.35
N THR A 342 -5.51 -0.14 -27.41
CA THR A 342 -4.53 0.38 -26.46
C THR A 342 -3.33 1.00 -27.19
N VAL A 343 -2.77 0.32 -28.19
CA VAL A 343 -1.65 0.81 -29.01
C VAL A 343 -2.05 2.07 -29.80
N SER A 344 -3.22 2.06 -30.46
CA SER A 344 -3.73 3.22 -31.21
C SER A 344 -3.96 4.44 -30.31
N TRP A 345 -4.47 4.21 -29.09
CA TRP A 345 -4.65 5.26 -28.10
C TRP A 345 -3.29 5.81 -27.61
N LEU A 346 -2.33 4.94 -27.27
CA LEU A 346 -0.98 5.35 -26.86
C LEU A 346 -0.25 6.14 -27.95
N ARG A 347 -0.38 5.73 -29.21
CA ARG A 347 0.14 6.47 -30.36
C ARG A 347 -0.41 7.89 -30.39
N SER A 348 -1.73 8.01 -30.30
CA SER A 348 -2.42 9.30 -30.34
C SER A 348 -2.02 10.20 -29.16
N LEU A 349 -1.85 9.60 -27.98
CA LEU A 349 -1.40 10.28 -26.77
C LEU A 349 0.05 10.80 -26.91
N GLY A 350 0.97 9.98 -27.41
CA GLY A 350 2.36 10.37 -27.68
C GLY A 350 2.45 11.54 -28.65
N VAL A 351 1.75 11.44 -29.80
CA VAL A 351 1.68 12.53 -30.78
C VAL A 351 1.10 13.81 -30.17
N ALA A 352 0.03 13.72 -29.39
CA ALA A 352 -0.59 14.89 -28.76
C ALA A 352 0.36 15.58 -27.77
N HIS A 353 1.09 14.80 -26.97
CA HIS A 353 2.06 15.32 -26.01
C HIS A 353 3.27 15.99 -26.67
N VAL A 354 3.84 15.39 -27.71
CA VAL A 354 4.94 15.99 -28.47
C VAL A 354 4.49 17.24 -29.21
N THR A 355 3.28 17.23 -29.78
CA THR A 355 2.68 18.42 -30.40
C THR A 355 2.52 19.54 -29.37
N ALA A 356 2.04 19.23 -28.16
CA ALA A 356 1.91 20.21 -27.10
C ALA A 356 3.27 20.77 -26.65
N LEU A 357 4.30 19.92 -26.55
CA LEU A 357 5.68 20.34 -26.23
C LEU A 357 6.25 21.26 -27.30
N ALA A 358 6.12 20.89 -28.57
CA ALA A 358 6.59 21.70 -29.69
C ALA A 358 5.84 23.04 -29.79
N ASN A 359 4.54 23.06 -29.50
CA ASN A 359 3.77 24.30 -29.44
C ASN A 359 4.26 25.21 -28.32
N ALA A 360 4.47 24.67 -27.11
CA ALA A 360 5.00 25.45 -25.99
C ALA A 360 6.39 26.02 -26.29
N ALA A 361 7.26 25.24 -26.94
CA ALA A 361 8.58 25.70 -27.37
C ALA A 361 8.50 26.84 -28.41
N ARG A 362 7.46 26.85 -29.27
CA ARG A 362 7.24 27.92 -30.25
C ARG A 362 6.63 29.19 -29.66
N SER A 363 5.68 29.06 -28.74
CA SER A 363 4.99 30.20 -28.14
C SER A 363 5.74 30.80 -26.95
N GLY A 364 6.85 30.19 -26.52
CA GLY A 364 7.51 30.54 -25.26
C GLY A 364 6.68 30.19 -24.01
N ALA A 365 5.57 29.46 -24.19
CA ALA A 365 4.76 28.99 -23.08
C ALA A 365 5.50 27.95 -22.25
N ARG A 366 5.04 27.76 -21.01
CA ARG A 366 5.64 26.78 -20.11
C ARG A 366 5.51 25.38 -20.72
N PRO A 367 6.62 24.65 -20.98
CA PRO A 367 6.53 23.31 -21.54
C PRO A 367 5.76 22.38 -20.60
N PRO A 368 5.05 21.37 -21.13
CA PRO A 368 4.45 20.33 -20.30
C PRO A 368 5.53 19.76 -19.37
N GLN A 369 5.19 19.55 -18.10
CA GLN A 369 6.15 19.07 -17.11
C GLN A 369 6.74 17.72 -17.54
N LEU A 370 8.03 17.74 -17.90
CA LEU A 370 8.83 16.56 -18.14
C LEU A 370 9.47 16.14 -16.82
N ALA A 371 9.47 14.84 -16.58
CA ALA A 371 10.11 14.24 -15.42
C ALA A 371 11.47 13.69 -15.83
N ASP A 372 12.48 13.89 -14.98
CA ASP A 372 13.79 13.26 -15.16
C ASP A 372 13.69 11.75 -14.91
N CYS A 373 14.13 10.95 -15.88
CA CYS A 373 13.99 9.49 -15.82
C CYS A 373 14.77 8.89 -14.64
N ALA A 374 16.02 9.31 -14.43
CA ALA A 374 16.88 8.82 -13.35
C ALA A 374 16.29 9.14 -11.96
N THR A 375 15.80 10.36 -11.77
CA THR A 375 15.11 10.79 -10.55
C THR A 375 13.85 9.96 -10.32
N CYS A 376 13.05 9.73 -11.36
CA CYS A 376 11.84 8.90 -11.26
C CYS A 376 12.18 7.45 -10.89
N LEU A 377 13.23 6.89 -11.47
CA LEU A 377 13.75 5.57 -11.15
C LEU A 377 14.13 5.48 -9.68
N ASN A 378 14.94 6.42 -9.18
CA ASN A 378 15.41 6.45 -7.80
C ASN A 378 14.26 6.59 -6.78
N VAL A 379 13.34 7.53 -7.02
CA VAL A 379 12.17 7.75 -6.15
C VAL A 379 11.29 6.51 -6.13
N THR A 380 11.01 5.92 -7.30
CA THR A 380 10.14 4.74 -7.38
C THR A 380 10.80 3.50 -6.78
N ALA A 381 12.12 3.33 -6.93
CA ALA A 381 12.87 2.27 -6.28
C ALA A 381 12.82 2.39 -4.75
N ARG A 382 12.97 3.61 -4.20
CA ARG A 382 12.80 3.88 -2.77
C ARG A 382 11.40 3.53 -2.28
N ILE A 383 10.36 3.92 -3.02
CA ILE A 383 8.97 3.57 -2.71
C ILE A 383 8.76 2.06 -2.72
N LYS A 384 9.21 1.36 -3.77
CA LYS A 384 9.12 -0.10 -3.88
C LYS A 384 9.83 -0.79 -2.70
N ARG A 385 11.02 -0.33 -2.33
CA ARG A 385 11.77 -0.86 -1.17
C ARG A 385 10.99 -0.66 0.13
N ALA A 386 10.44 0.54 0.36
CA ALA A 386 9.63 0.83 1.54
C ALA A 386 8.34 -0.01 1.59
N LEU A 387 7.63 -0.16 0.47
CA LEU A 387 6.43 -1.00 0.38
C LEU A 387 6.74 -2.48 0.62
N ARG A 388 7.84 -2.99 0.07
CA ARG A 388 8.32 -4.35 0.34
C ARG A 388 8.64 -4.52 1.82
N ALA A 389 9.48 -3.66 2.41
CA ALA A 389 9.82 -3.74 3.83
C ALA A 389 8.59 -3.77 4.74
N ARG A 390 7.56 -2.95 4.45
CA ARG A 390 6.29 -2.93 5.19
C ARG A 390 5.42 -4.18 5.05
N THR A 391 5.52 -4.90 3.94
CA THR A 391 4.62 -6.03 3.62
C THR A 391 5.30 -7.38 3.73
N THR A 392 6.63 -7.44 3.67
CA THR A 392 7.40 -8.69 3.74
C THR A 392 7.07 -9.49 4.98
N PHE A 393 7.01 -8.86 6.16
CA PHE A 393 6.74 -9.59 7.40
C PHE A 393 5.34 -10.22 7.40
N ALA A 394 4.29 -9.47 7.05
CA ALA A 394 2.94 -10.02 6.92
C ALA A 394 2.88 -11.15 5.88
N ARG A 395 3.58 -11.02 4.75
CA ARG A 395 3.65 -12.08 3.73
C ARG A 395 4.35 -13.34 4.24
N MET A 396 5.44 -13.20 5.00
CA MET A 396 6.11 -14.33 5.64
C MET A 396 5.17 -15.06 6.60
N LEU A 397 4.40 -14.31 7.39
CA LEU A 397 3.43 -14.89 8.32
C LEU A 397 2.33 -15.68 7.60
N ILE A 398 1.84 -15.19 6.45
CA ILE A 398 0.80 -15.90 5.66
C ILE A 398 1.30 -17.25 5.13
N CYS A 399 2.63 -17.47 5.03
CA CYS A 399 3.19 -18.79 4.71
C CYS A 399 3.01 -19.81 5.85
N VAL A 400 2.71 -19.37 7.07
CA VAL A 400 2.41 -20.26 8.20
C VAL A 400 0.99 -20.77 8.09
N ARG A 401 0.82 -22.10 8.06
CA ARG A 401 -0.50 -22.73 7.97
C ARG A 401 -1.42 -22.26 9.10
N GLY A 402 -2.60 -21.75 8.74
CA GLY A 402 -3.60 -21.20 9.66
C GLY A 402 -3.46 -19.70 9.93
N CYS A 403 -2.37 -19.06 9.50
CA CYS A 403 -2.22 -17.61 9.61
C CYS A 403 -2.98 -16.91 8.48
N SER A 404 -4.13 -16.33 8.81
CA SER A 404 -4.92 -15.56 7.84
C SER A 404 -4.24 -14.21 7.51
N SER A 405 -4.56 -13.62 6.35
CA SER A 405 -4.02 -12.31 5.99
C SER A 405 -4.37 -11.20 7.00
N GLY A 406 -5.57 -11.23 7.59
CA GLY A 406 -5.95 -10.27 8.63
C GLY A 406 -5.11 -10.45 9.89
N PHE A 407 -4.89 -11.71 10.29
CA PHE A 407 -4.08 -12.02 11.46
C PHE A 407 -2.60 -11.66 11.25
N ALA A 408 -2.04 -11.97 10.10
CA ALA A 408 -0.69 -11.58 9.72
C ALA A 408 -0.47 -10.06 9.74
N THR A 409 -1.44 -9.30 9.24
CA THR A 409 -1.40 -7.83 9.30
C THR A 409 -1.46 -7.32 10.75
N GLN A 410 -2.32 -7.91 11.59
CA GLN A 410 -2.40 -7.55 13.00
C GLN A 410 -1.07 -7.76 13.73
N LEU A 411 -0.43 -8.93 13.53
CA LEU A 411 0.90 -9.20 14.08
C LEU A 411 1.97 -8.26 13.50
N ALA A 412 1.94 -7.99 12.19
CA ALA A 412 2.88 -7.08 11.57
C ALA A 412 2.73 -5.63 12.05
N CYS A 413 1.51 -5.16 12.30
CA CYS A 413 1.24 -3.86 12.90
C CYS A 413 1.73 -3.80 14.35
N LYS A 414 1.52 -4.88 15.11
CA LYS A 414 1.91 -4.95 16.53
C LYS A 414 3.42 -4.97 16.73
N TYR A 415 4.12 -5.87 16.03
CA TYR A 415 5.55 -6.05 16.23
C TYR A 415 6.40 -5.22 15.26
N GLY A 416 5.82 -4.66 14.19
CA GLY A 416 6.53 -3.88 13.17
C GLY A 416 7.34 -4.74 12.19
N SER A 417 8.17 -5.63 12.71
CA SER A 417 9.04 -6.52 11.93
C SER A 417 9.23 -7.89 12.59
N PHE A 418 9.70 -8.86 11.80
CA PHE A 418 10.06 -10.18 12.32
C PHE A 418 11.15 -10.09 13.41
N LEU A 419 12.15 -9.23 13.21
CA LEU A 419 13.23 -9.04 14.18
C LEU A 419 12.71 -8.51 15.52
N GLN A 420 11.76 -7.58 15.51
CA GLN A 420 11.15 -7.05 16.73
C GLN A 420 10.27 -8.09 17.42
N LEU A 421 9.52 -8.92 16.67
CA LEU A 421 8.81 -10.07 17.23
C LEU A 421 9.80 -11.02 17.92
N TRP A 422 10.84 -11.45 17.22
CA TRP A 422 11.84 -12.37 17.74
C TRP A 422 12.56 -11.83 18.97
N ARG A 423 13.00 -10.55 18.96
CA ARG A 423 13.62 -9.90 20.13
C ARG A 423 12.68 -9.89 21.34
N ARG A 424 11.39 -9.57 21.12
CA ARG A 424 10.41 -9.56 22.20
C ARG A 424 10.18 -10.95 22.78
N LEU A 425 10.07 -11.97 21.92
CA LEU A 425 9.97 -13.36 22.36
C LEU A 425 11.23 -13.82 23.09
N ARG A 426 12.42 -13.36 22.68
CA ARG A 426 13.68 -13.68 23.37
C ARG A 426 13.79 -13.02 24.74
N CYS A 427 13.52 -11.72 24.84
CA CYS A 427 13.63 -10.97 26.10
C CYS A 427 12.61 -11.44 27.16
N CYS A 428 11.37 -11.71 26.75
CA CYS A 428 10.30 -12.14 27.65
C CYS A 428 10.14 -13.66 27.70
N GLY A 429 10.96 -14.39 26.93
CA GLY A 429 10.89 -15.83 26.80
C GLY A 429 9.50 -16.34 26.42
N ARG A 430 9.21 -17.53 26.94
CA ARG A 430 7.94 -18.23 26.78
C ARG A 430 6.75 -17.42 27.34
N GLU A 431 6.96 -16.66 28.40
CA GLU A 431 5.91 -15.85 29.05
C GLU A 431 5.42 -14.68 28.19
N ALA A 432 6.16 -14.31 27.15
CA ALA A 432 5.75 -13.28 26.19
C ALA A 432 4.37 -13.54 25.60
N CYS A 433 4.00 -14.81 25.37
CA CYS A 433 2.67 -15.17 24.87
C CYS A 433 1.58 -14.96 25.91
N ASP A 434 1.83 -15.44 27.12
CA ASP A 434 0.83 -15.48 28.19
C ASP A 434 0.54 -14.05 28.72
N ALA A 435 1.56 -13.18 28.70
CA ALA A 435 1.49 -11.77 29.08
C ALA A 435 0.90 -10.86 27.99
N ASP A 436 0.73 -11.34 26.75
CA ASP A 436 0.29 -10.51 25.64
C ASP A 436 -1.25 -10.35 25.65
N MET A 437 -1.71 -9.18 26.09
CA MET A 437 -3.15 -8.87 26.18
C MET A 437 -3.85 -8.85 24.82
N ASP A 438 -3.15 -8.55 23.73
CA ASP A 438 -3.75 -8.58 22.39
C ASP A 438 -3.96 -10.02 21.92
N VAL A 439 -3.07 -10.93 22.34
CA VAL A 439 -3.21 -12.37 22.07
C VAL A 439 -4.45 -12.94 22.73
N ARG A 440 -4.84 -12.45 23.92
CA ARG A 440 -6.08 -12.87 24.59
C ARG A 440 -7.34 -12.51 23.81
N ARG A 441 -7.30 -11.42 23.03
CA ARG A 441 -8.43 -10.97 22.18
C ARG A 441 -8.54 -11.75 20.87
N LEU A 442 -7.55 -12.57 20.53
CA LEU A 442 -7.59 -13.39 19.32
C LEU A 442 -8.62 -14.52 19.46
N SER A 443 -9.14 -14.98 18.31
CA SER A 443 -9.92 -16.22 18.25
C SER A 443 -9.06 -17.43 18.69
N SER A 444 -9.69 -18.52 19.13
CA SER A 444 -8.99 -19.74 19.51
C SER A 444 -8.02 -20.22 18.43
N THR A 445 -8.46 -20.23 17.16
CA THR A 445 -7.63 -20.61 16.01
C THR A 445 -6.42 -19.71 15.83
N GLN A 446 -6.58 -18.39 15.98
CA GLN A 446 -5.47 -17.44 15.88
C GLN A 446 -4.48 -17.60 17.04
N ARG A 447 -4.99 -17.85 18.25
CA ARG A 447 -4.16 -18.12 19.43
C ARG A 447 -3.32 -19.37 19.24
N ASP A 448 -3.90 -20.46 18.75
CA ASP A 448 -3.17 -21.70 18.48
C ASP A 448 -2.03 -21.48 17.47
N VAL A 449 -2.28 -20.71 16.41
CA VAL A 449 -1.25 -20.35 15.42
C VAL A 449 -0.15 -19.51 16.06
N TYR A 450 -0.51 -18.53 16.88
CA TYR A 450 0.45 -17.68 17.58
C TYR A 450 1.34 -18.47 18.55
N VAL A 451 0.74 -19.36 19.35
CA VAL A 451 1.45 -20.22 20.30
C VAL A 451 2.44 -21.12 19.57
N ARG A 452 2.02 -21.77 18.48
CA ARG A 452 2.91 -22.61 17.66
C ARG A 452 4.04 -21.82 17.01
N LEU A 453 3.76 -20.61 16.54
CA LEU A 453 4.78 -19.72 16.00
C LEU A 453 5.81 -19.36 17.07
N THR A 454 5.38 -19.04 18.28
CA THR A 454 6.29 -18.75 19.38
C THR A 454 7.08 -19.97 19.81
N GLU A 455 6.45 -21.13 19.93
CA GLU A 455 7.13 -22.39 20.26
C GLU A 455 8.20 -22.73 19.22
N PHE A 456 7.93 -22.50 17.93
CA PHE A 456 8.89 -22.65 16.85
C PHE A 456 10.04 -21.65 16.95
N LEU A 457 9.76 -20.37 17.15
CA LEU A 457 10.79 -19.32 17.24
C LEU A 457 11.66 -19.40 18.50
N LEU A 458 11.17 -20.04 19.55
CA LEU A 458 11.88 -20.28 20.81
C LEU A 458 12.43 -21.72 20.94
N ALA A 459 12.32 -22.54 19.89
CA ALA A 459 13.01 -23.83 19.85
C ALA A 459 14.51 -23.60 19.84
N GLU A 460 15.26 -24.45 20.55
CA GLU A 460 16.72 -24.32 20.73
C GLU A 460 17.47 -24.26 19.39
N GLU A 461 16.96 -24.95 18.35
CA GLU A 461 17.56 -24.97 17.01
C GLU A 461 17.51 -23.61 16.27
N TYR A 462 16.58 -22.73 16.66
CA TYR A 462 16.50 -21.36 16.13
C TYR A 462 17.12 -20.33 17.08
N CYS A 463 17.65 -20.81 18.21
CA CYS A 463 18.11 -19.97 19.29
C CYS A 463 19.62 -19.84 19.40
#